data_AF-A0A4Y2WJ86-F1
#
_entry.id   AF-A0A4Y2WJ86-F1
#
_cell.length_a   1.000
_cell.length_b   1.000
_cell.length_c   1.000
_cell.angle_alpha   90.00
_cell.angle_beta   90.00
_cell.angle_gamma   90.00
#
_symmetry.space_group_name_H-M   'P 1'
#
loop_
_entity.id
_entity.type
_entity.pdbx_description
1 polymer ?
#
loop_
_entity_poly.entity_id
_entity_poly.type
_entity_poly.pdbx_seq_one_letter_code
_entity_poly.pdbx_strand_id
1 'polypeptide(L)'
;MKDAAHILKTNRLQRYVNADVTLKLPDNRKLSSIKWLAVWDLREYKNLADVYIPEGLEPPSPQAISEMSRNSHGVKSDGVMVMDSKTIKILELFYDGNDTDVFFSVGLGPQPTPHGTKIPDERGYLNSLYPYTGKDVTLVLPGKMTVDDIDWLSIYNFRTEENYGSTVIPDRLNIPPSLIHIIEKESPLPNCEQLHRDLRLSWEIFGPAVTFELSAQMGTLFEPC
;
A
#
# COMPACT_ATOMS: atom_id res chain seq x y z
N MET A 1 -8.96 -47.22 5.87
CA MET A 1 -8.09 -46.48 4.94
C MET A 1 -7.28 -45.51 5.77
N LYS A 2 -5.96 -45.70 5.83
CA LYS A 2 -5.03 -44.89 6.62
C LYS A 2 -4.61 -43.70 5.75
N ASP A 3 -5.11 -42.51 6.04
CA ASP A 3 -4.46 -41.29 5.57
C ASP A 3 -3.44 -40.88 6.62
N ALA A 4 -2.18 -41.10 6.27
CA ALA A 4 -1.02 -40.67 7.03
C ALA A 4 -0.98 -39.14 7.02
N ALA A 5 -1.29 -38.52 8.16
CA ALA A 5 -0.97 -37.13 8.39
C ALA A 5 0.56 -36.99 8.33
N HIS A 6 1.05 -36.37 7.25
CA HIS A 6 2.40 -35.83 7.23
C HIS A 6 2.49 -34.77 8.33
N ILE A 7 3.12 -35.14 9.45
CA ILE A 7 3.41 -34.22 10.55
C ILE A 7 4.49 -33.27 10.05
N LEU A 8 4.08 -32.14 9.47
CA LEU A 8 4.92 -30.96 9.32
C LEU A 8 5.43 -30.58 10.72
N LYS A 9 6.71 -30.22 10.84
CA LYS A 9 7.29 -29.74 12.11
C LYS A 9 6.43 -28.58 12.65
N THR A 10 5.60 -28.83 13.65
CA THR A 10 4.77 -27.79 14.28
C THR A 10 5.57 -27.15 15.40
N ASN A 11 6.01 -25.91 15.21
CA ASN A 11 6.59 -25.13 16.30
C ASN A 11 5.53 -24.91 17.38
N ARG A 12 5.92 -25.00 18.65
CA ARG A 12 5.02 -24.70 19.77
C ARG A 12 4.66 -23.21 19.71
N LEU A 13 3.36 -22.90 19.74
CA LEU A 13 2.89 -21.52 19.80
C LEU A 13 3.43 -20.83 21.06
N GLN A 14 3.87 -19.58 20.88
CA GLN A 14 4.29 -18.70 21.98
C GLN A 14 3.09 -17.87 22.48
N ARG A 15 3.31 -17.09 23.54
CA ARG A 15 2.31 -16.15 24.04
C ARG A 15 2.21 -14.95 23.09
N TYR A 16 1.00 -14.68 22.61
CA TYR A 16 0.68 -13.47 21.84
C TYR A 16 -0.20 -12.55 22.68
N VAL A 17 0.06 -11.25 22.67
CA VAL A 17 -0.75 -10.22 23.35
C VAL A 17 -0.93 -9.07 22.38
N ASN A 18 -2.18 -8.80 21.96
CA ASN A 18 -2.54 -7.77 20.98
C ASN A 18 -1.60 -7.75 19.76
N ALA A 19 -1.32 -8.93 19.21
CA ALA A 19 -0.40 -9.10 18.11
C ALA A 19 -1.13 -9.60 16.87
N ASP A 20 -0.87 -8.97 15.73
CA ASP A 20 -1.30 -9.47 14.43
C ASP A 20 -0.43 -10.66 14.02
N VAL A 21 -1.08 -11.70 13.48
CA VAL A 21 -0.40 -12.94 13.08
C VAL A 21 -0.70 -13.22 11.63
N THR A 22 0.34 -13.23 10.80
CA THR A 22 0.24 -13.66 9.40
C THR A 22 0.52 -15.16 9.30
N LEU A 23 -0.46 -15.91 8.82
CA LEU A 23 -0.34 -17.35 8.63
C LEU A 23 -0.21 -17.68 7.13
N LYS A 24 0.88 -18.38 6.78
CA LYS A 24 1.01 -18.98 5.46
C LYS A 24 0.39 -20.37 5.48
N LEU A 25 -0.62 -20.58 4.64
CA LEU A 25 -1.28 -21.88 4.52
C LEU A 25 -0.28 -22.93 3.97
N PRO A 26 -0.23 -24.14 4.57
CA PRO A 26 0.64 -25.21 4.09
C PRO A 26 0.17 -25.76 2.74
N ASP A 27 1.06 -26.48 2.06
CA ASP A 27 0.77 -27.24 0.83
C ASP A 27 0.15 -26.40 -0.31
N ASN A 28 0.39 -25.09 -0.33
CA ASN A 28 -0.21 -24.17 -1.30
C ASN A 28 -1.75 -24.20 -1.31
N ARG A 29 -2.37 -24.55 -0.17
CA ARG A 29 -3.83 -24.54 -0.01
C ARG A 29 -4.36 -23.12 -0.12
N LYS A 30 -5.57 -23.00 -0.65
CA LYS A 30 -6.32 -21.74 -0.73
C LYS A 30 -7.25 -21.61 0.47
N LEU A 31 -7.52 -20.37 0.90
CA LEU A 31 -8.47 -20.09 1.98
C LEU A 31 -9.85 -20.72 1.72
N SER A 32 -10.32 -20.69 0.48
CA SER A 32 -11.59 -21.30 0.04
C SER A 32 -11.66 -22.83 0.21
N SER A 33 -10.54 -23.51 0.42
CA SER A 33 -10.50 -24.95 0.69
C SER A 33 -10.54 -25.31 2.17
N ILE A 34 -10.55 -24.31 3.05
CA ILE A 34 -10.48 -24.48 4.51
C ILE A 34 -11.84 -24.15 5.10
N LYS A 35 -12.33 -25.03 5.98
CA LYS A 35 -13.63 -24.85 6.66
C LYS A 35 -13.53 -24.16 8.01
N TRP A 36 -12.39 -24.28 8.67
CA TRP A 36 -12.14 -23.69 9.97
C TRP A 36 -10.64 -23.54 10.21
N LEU A 37 -10.28 -22.59 11.06
CA LEU A 37 -8.94 -22.43 11.64
C LEU A 37 -9.07 -22.61 13.15
N ALA A 38 -8.21 -23.42 13.76
CA ALA A 38 -8.24 -23.65 15.22
C ALA A 38 -6.87 -23.60 15.86
N VAL A 39 -6.85 -23.20 17.13
CA VAL A 39 -5.74 -23.39 18.05
C VAL A 39 -5.92 -24.73 18.73
N TRP A 40 -5.02 -25.66 18.44
CA TRP A 40 -5.15 -27.06 18.85
C TRP A 40 -4.00 -27.50 19.76
N ASP A 41 -4.33 -28.13 20.89
CA ASP A 41 -3.35 -28.79 21.76
C ASP A 41 -3.12 -30.25 21.29
N LEU A 42 -1.92 -30.53 20.78
CA LEU A 42 -1.54 -31.86 20.29
C LEU A 42 -1.23 -32.88 21.39
N ARG A 43 -1.02 -32.45 22.65
CA ARG A 43 -0.74 -33.35 23.77
C ARG A 43 -2.04 -33.87 24.37
N GLU A 44 -2.99 -32.98 24.58
CA GLU A 44 -4.30 -33.29 25.18
C GLU A 44 -5.38 -33.59 24.13
N TYR A 45 -5.08 -33.43 22.84
CA TYR A 45 -6.04 -33.56 21.73
C TYR A 45 -7.27 -32.68 21.90
N LYS A 46 -7.05 -31.44 22.34
CA LYS A 46 -8.11 -30.50 22.72
C LYS A 46 -8.12 -29.27 21.82
N ASN A 47 -9.31 -28.89 21.36
CA ASN A 47 -9.54 -27.60 20.73
C ASN A 47 -9.55 -26.50 21.80
N LEU A 48 -8.68 -25.50 21.65
CA LEU A 48 -8.60 -24.35 22.56
C LEU A 48 -9.43 -23.17 22.05
N ALA A 49 -9.53 -23.01 20.73
CA ALA A 49 -10.35 -21.99 20.06
C ALA A 49 -10.43 -22.30 18.57
N ASP A 50 -11.55 -21.98 17.92
CA ASP A 50 -11.71 -22.10 16.48
C ASP A 50 -12.54 -20.95 15.88
N VAL A 51 -12.36 -20.76 14.58
CA VAL A 51 -13.19 -19.90 13.74
C VAL A 51 -13.57 -20.66 12.48
N TYR A 52 -14.86 -20.66 12.15
CA TYR A 52 -15.37 -21.25 10.91
C TYR A 52 -15.27 -20.24 9.77
N ILE A 53 -14.85 -20.73 8.61
CA ILE A 53 -14.85 -19.96 7.36
C ILE A 53 -16.20 -20.21 6.69
N PRO A 54 -17.00 -19.15 6.43
CA PRO A 54 -18.34 -19.32 5.87
C PRO A 54 -18.29 -19.90 4.46
N GLU A 55 -19.27 -20.75 4.14
CA GLU A 55 -19.45 -21.25 2.78
C GLU A 55 -19.79 -20.10 1.84
N GLY A 56 -19.15 -20.06 0.68
CA GLY A 56 -19.31 -18.95 -0.27
C GLY A 56 -18.49 -17.70 0.04
N LEU A 57 -17.56 -17.73 1.03
CA LEU A 57 -16.59 -16.65 1.20
C LEU A 57 -15.79 -16.45 -0.09
N GLU A 58 -15.85 -15.24 -0.65
CA GLU A 58 -14.96 -14.79 -1.72
C GLU A 58 -13.73 -14.14 -1.08
N PRO A 59 -12.56 -14.80 -1.09
CA PRO A 59 -11.38 -14.22 -0.48
C PRO A 59 -11.00 -12.91 -1.19
N PRO A 60 -10.52 -11.91 -0.45
CA PRO A 60 -10.04 -10.67 -1.05
C PRO A 60 -8.92 -10.99 -2.06
N SER A 61 -8.92 -10.27 -3.19
CA SER A 61 -7.95 -10.47 -4.25
C SER A 61 -7.69 -9.16 -5.02
N PRO A 62 -6.55 -9.02 -5.72
CA PRO A 62 -6.29 -7.85 -6.54
C PRO A 62 -7.43 -7.57 -7.52
N GLN A 63 -7.83 -6.31 -7.63
CA GLN A 63 -8.96 -5.89 -8.47
C GLN A 63 -8.50 -4.95 -9.58
N ALA A 64 -8.95 -5.20 -10.80
CA ALA A 64 -8.77 -4.27 -11.91
C ALA A 64 -9.82 -3.15 -11.83
N ILE A 65 -9.38 -1.92 -12.05
CA ILE A 65 -10.22 -0.73 -12.14
C ILE A 65 -10.03 -0.06 -13.51
N SER A 66 -10.74 1.04 -13.75
CA SER A 66 -10.65 1.80 -14.99
C SER A 66 -9.20 2.22 -15.30
N GLU A 67 -8.86 2.25 -16.59
CA GLU A 67 -7.60 2.82 -17.06
C GLU A 67 -7.48 4.31 -16.70
N MET A 68 -6.25 4.83 -16.73
CA MET A 68 -6.01 6.26 -16.62
C MET A 68 -6.66 7.00 -17.80
N SER A 69 -7.38 8.08 -17.50
CA SER A 69 -7.91 8.96 -18.52
C SER A 69 -6.80 9.60 -19.34
N ARG A 70 -7.09 9.87 -20.62
CA ARG A 70 -6.12 10.34 -21.62
C ARG A 70 -6.32 11.83 -21.89
N ASN A 71 -6.14 12.67 -20.87
CA ASN A 71 -6.49 14.09 -20.96
C ASN A 71 -5.45 14.87 -21.76
N SER A 72 -4.18 14.83 -21.33
CA SER A 72 -3.10 15.62 -21.93
C SER A 72 -1.72 15.00 -21.67
N HIS A 73 -0.66 15.58 -22.26
CA HIS A 73 0.75 15.23 -22.04
C HIS A 73 1.10 13.74 -22.24
N GLY A 74 0.39 13.07 -23.16
CA GLY A 74 0.67 11.68 -23.52
C GLY A 74 0.31 10.66 -22.45
N VAL A 75 -0.45 11.05 -21.40
CA VAL A 75 -0.87 10.12 -20.36
C VAL A 75 -1.81 9.07 -20.93
N LYS A 76 -1.44 7.79 -20.75
CA LYS A 76 -2.26 6.62 -21.03
C LYS A 76 -1.72 5.42 -20.26
N SER A 77 -2.58 4.44 -20.04
CA SER A 77 -2.25 3.14 -19.45
C SER A 77 -3.09 2.06 -20.11
N ASP A 78 -2.67 0.81 -20.07
CA ASP A 78 -3.50 -0.33 -20.49
C ASP A 78 -4.51 -0.75 -19.42
N GLY A 79 -4.21 -0.44 -18.15
CA GLY A 79 -5.11 -0.72 -17.04
C GLY A 79 -4.52 -0.32 -15.70
N VAL A 80 -5.37 -0.29 -14.68
CA VAL A 80 -4.95 -0.06 -13.29
C VAL A 80 -5.46 -1.21 -12.44
N MET A 81 -4.62 -1.72 -11.55
CA MET A 81 -4.95 -2.79 -10.62
C MET A 81 -4.67 -2.35 -9.19
N VAL A 82 -5.65 -2.50 -8.31
CA VAL A 82 -5.48 -2.35 -6.88
C VAL A 82 -5.04 -3.71 -6.32
N MET A 83 -3.81 -3.80 -5.84
CA MET A 83 -3.19 -5.06 -5.44
C MET A 83 -3.51 -5.45 -4.00
N ASP A 84 -3.49 -4.47 -3.10
CA ASP A 84 -3.85 -4.56 -1.69
C ASP A 84 -4.29 -3.18 -1.19
N SER A 85 -4.61 -3.06 0.10
CA SER A 85 -5.08 -1.81 0.71
C SER A 85 -4.11 -0.61 0.60
N LYS A 86 -2.86 -0.80 0.16
CA LYS A 86 -1.87 0.28 -0.01
C LYS A 86 -1.22 0.34 -1.38
N THR A 87 -1.35 -0.72 -2.19
CA THR A 87 -0.54 -0.89 -3.40
C THR A 87 -1.41 -0.81 -4.65
N ILE A 88 -1.10 0.15 -5.52
CA ILE A 88 -1.78 0.33 -6.81
C ILE A 88 -0.75 0.12 -7.92
N LYS A 89 -1.08 -0.72 -8.90
CA LYS A 89 -0.25 -1.00 -10.08
C LYS A 89 -0.89 -0.42 -11.33
N ILE A 90 -0.17 0.42 -12.05
CA ILE A 90 -0.54 0.96 -13.36
C ILE A 90 0.21 0.15 -14.42
N LEU A 91 -0.52 -0.39 -15.40
CA LEU A 91 0.02 -1.20 -16.48
C LEU A 91 0.32 -0.35 -17.70
N GLU A 92 1.48 -0.57 -18.31
CA GLU A 92 1.97 0.13 -19.50
C GLU A 92 1.74 1.66 -19.45
N LEU A 93 2.22 2.32 -18.39
CA LEU A 93 2.07 3.77 -18.26
C LEU A 93 2.91 4.49 -19.31
N PHE A 94 2.31 5.51 -19.94
CA PHE A 94 2.99 6.51 -20.75
C PHE A 94 2.76 7.91 -20.18
N TYR A 95 3.77 8.76 -20.33
CA TYR A 95 3.74 10.19 -20.03
C TYR A 95 4.96 10.82 -20.72
N ASP A 96 4.79 11.97 -21.37
CA ASP A 96 5.84 12.54 -22.23
C ASP A 96 7.03 13.16 -21.47
N GLY A 97 6.86 13.49 -20.19
CA GLY A 97 7.94 14.02 -19.33
C GLY A 97 8.39 15.45 -19.66
N ASN A 98 7.59 16.23 -20.40
CA ASN A 98 8.00 17.54 -20.88
C ASN A 98 7.82 18.68 -19.86
N ASP A 99 7.11 18.43 -18.76
CA ASP A 99 6.75 19.44 -17.76
C ASP A 99 7.41 19.20 -16.41
N THR A 100 7.44 20.28 -15.61
CA THR A 100 7.91 20.26 -14.22
C THR A 100 6.74 20.39 -13.25
N ASP A 101 6.94 19.95 -12.01
CA ASP A 101 5.91 19.92 -10.94
C ASP A 101 4.74 18.96 -11.22
N VAL A 102 5.04 17.87 -11.91
CA VAL A 102 4.09 16.81 -12.21
C VAL A 102 4.32 15.67 -11.23
N PHE A 103 3.29 15.22 -10.54
CA PHE A 103 3.39 14.20 -9.48
C PHE A 103 2.26 13.19 -9.61
N PHE A 104 2.47 12.01 -9.04
CA PHE A 104 1.33 11.17 -8.66
C PHE A 104 0.62 11.83 -7.49
N SER A 105 -0.70 11.94 -7.57
CA SER A 105 -1.52 12.48 -6.50
C SER A 105 -2.81 11.69 -6.33
N VAL A 106 -3.31 11.72 -5.11
CA VAL A 106 -4.58 11.09 -4.72
C VAL A 106 -5.41 12.10 -3.95
N GLY A 107 -6.71 11.85 -3.83
CA GLY A 107 -7.55 12.68 -3.00
C GLY A 107 -8.99 12.22 -2.99
N LEU A 108 -9.81 13.04 -2.33
CA LEU A 108 -11.24 12.83 -2.19
C LEU A 108 -12.02 13.67 -3.21
N GLY A 109 -13.26 13.30 -3.43
CA GLY A 109 -14.20 13.95 -4.34
C GLY A 109 -14.23 13.34 -5.74
N PRO A 110 -15.07 13.87 -6.63
CA PRO A 110 -15.37 13.25 -7.91
C PRO A 110 -14.27 13.43 -8.97
N GLN A 111 -13.29 14.30 -8.74
CA GLN A 111 -12.24 14.63 -9.72
C GLN A 111 -10.96 15.12 -9.03
N PRO A 112 -9.80 14.97 -9.69
CA PRO A 112 -8.54 15.52 -9.20
C PRO A 112 -8.57 17.04 -9.01
N THR A 113 -7.95 17.51 -7.93
CA THR A 113 -7.89 18.94 -7.57
C THR A 113 -6.48 19.34 -7.08
N PRO A 114 -6.14 20.64 -7.04
CA PRO A 114 -4.88 21.12 -6.47
C PRO A 114 -4.70 20.78 -4.99
N HIS A 115 -5.78 20.45 -4.28
CA HIS A 115 -5.77 20.08 -2.86
C HIS A 115 -5.50 18.58 -2.64
N GLY A 116 -5.21 17.81 -3.70
CA GLY A 116 -4.80 16.43 -3.59
C GLY A 116 -3.49 16.24 -2.83
N THR A 117 -3.29 15.04 -2.30
CA THR A 117 -2.06 14.63 -1.62
C THR A 117 -1.10 14.04 -2.64
N LYS A 118 0.13 14.55 -2.68
CA LYS A 118 1.21 13.97 -3.48
C LYS A 118 1.65 12.65 -2.88
N ILE A 119 1.87 11.63 -3.72
CA ILE A 119 2.39 10.34 -3.30
C ILE A 119 3.73 10.04 -3.98
N PRO A 120 4.62 9.25 -3.35
CA PRO A 120 5.89 8.89 -3.95
C PRO A 120 5.71 8.10 -5.26
N ASP A 121 6.66 8.27 -6.20
CA ASP A 121 6.77 7.45 -7.40
C ASP A 121 7.16 5.99 -7.08
N GLU A 122 7.30 5.14 -8.11
CA GLU A 122 7.68 3.73 -7.91
C GLU A 122 9.09 3.57 -7.34
N ARG A 123 9.90 4.61 -7.44
CA ARG A 123 11.25 4.69 -6.88
C ARG A 123 11.25 5.29 -5.48
N GLY A 124 10.08 5.64 -4.93
CA GLY A 124 9.88 6.20 -3.62
C GLY A 124 10.17 7.70 -3.49
N TYR A 125 10.35 8.44 -4.58
CA TYR A 125 10.64 9.88 -4.51
C TYR A 125 9.38 10.75 -4.71
N LEU A 126 9.37 11.91 -4.06
CA LEU A 126 8.35 12.97 -4.22
C LEU A 126 8.85 14.08 -5.16
N ASN A 127 9.64 13.72 -6.16
CA ASN A 127 10.13 14.66 -7.17
C ASN A 127 9.19 14.71 -8.38
N SER A 128 9.37 15.72 -9.23
CA SER A 128 8.64 15.78 -10.50
C SER A 128 8.89 14.50 -11.31
N LEU A 129 7.82 13.96 -11.90
CA LEU A 129 7.86 12.70 -12.63
C LEU A 129 8.75 12.79 -13.87
N TYR A 130 9.40 11.66 -14.15
CA TYR A 130 10.12 11.42 -15.40
C TYR A 130 9.17 10.89 -16.48
N PRO A 131 9.56 10.95 -17.76
CA PRO A 131 8.78 10.31 -18.82
C PRO A 131 8.59 8.81 -18.58
N TYR A 132 7.41 8.32 -18.94
CA TYR A 132 7.07 6.90 -18.94
C TYR A 132 6.82 6.43 -20.38
N THR A 133 7.33 5.26 -20.75
CA THR A 133 7.25 4.71 -22.12
C THR A 133 6.77 3.26 -22.10
N GLY A 134 5.53 3.04 -21.68
CA GLY A 134 4.92 1.71 -21.60
C GLY A 134 5.47 0.87 -20.46
N LYS A 135 5.73 1.49 -19.30
CA LYS A 135 6.30 0.81 -18.13
C LYS A 135 5.21 0.50 -17.11
N ASP A 136 5.27 -0.69 -16.52
CA ASP A 136 4.49 -1.00 -15.32
C ASP A 136 5.01 -0.20 -14.13
N VAL A 137 4.12 0.54 -13.47
CA VAL A 137 4.42 1.38 -12.30
C VAL A 137 3.68 0.81 -11.10
N THR A 138 4.36 0.63 -9.98
CA THR A 138 3.76 0.18 -8.72
C THR A 138 3.93 1.27 -7.68
N LEU A 139 2.82 1.83 -7.25
CA LEU A 139 2.73 2.90 -6.28
C LEU A 139 2.29 2.32 -4.94
N VAL A 140 2.84 2.90 -3.87
CA VAL A 140 2.51 2.52 -2.50
C VAL A 140 2.05 3.77 -1.77
N LEU A 141 0.82 3.74 -1.27
CA LEU A 141 0.23 4.86 -0.53
C LEU A 141 1.01 5.13 0.75
N PRO A 142 1.37 6.40 1.04
CA PRO A 142 2.23 6.76 2.15
C PRO A 142 1.52 6.60 3.50
N GLY A 143 2.28 6.39 4.57
CA GLY A 143 1.78 6.39 5.93
C GLY A 143 0.65 5.42 6.20
N LYS A 144 -0.41 5.91 6.85
CA LYS A 144 -1.61 5.14 7.20
C LYS A 144 -2.66 5.12 6.10
N MET A 145 -2.56 6.00 5.12
CA MET A 145 -3.49 6.12 4.00
C MET A 145 -3.65 4.77 3.28
N THR A 146 -4.89 4.39 3.04
CA THR A 146 -5.29 3.21 2.30
C THR A 146 -6.09 3.59 1.06
N VAL A 147 -6.33 2.61 0.20
CA VAL A 147 -7.17 2.78 -0.99
C VAL A 147 -8.60 3.19 -0.61
N ASP A 148 -9.09 2.80 0.57
CA ASP A 148 -10.40 3.18 1.07
C ASP A 148 -10.48 4.66 1.51
N ASP A 149 -9.33 5.34 1.65
CA ASP A 149 -9.24 6.76 2.05
C ASP A 149 -9.18 7.72 0.84
N ILE A 150 -9.29 7.21 -0.39
CA ILE A 150 -9.11 7.99 -1.63
C ILE A 150 -10.17 7.65 -2.68
N ASP A 151 -10.58 8.65 -3.45
CA ASP A 151 -11.60 8.52 -4.50
C ASP A 151 -10.97 8.50 -5.91
N TRP A 152 -9.74 8.98 -6.05
CA TRP A 152 -9.04 9.03 -7.34
C TRP A 152 -7.52 8.96 -7.19
N LEU A 153 -6.87 8.51 -8.27
CA LEU A 153 -5.42 8.56 -8.50
C LEU A 153 -5.16 9.32 -9.80
N SER A 154 -4.22 10.27 -9.79
CA SER A 154 -3.94 11.17 -10.91
C SER A 154 -2.44 11.37 -11.14
N ILE A 155 -2.10 11.67 -12.41
CA ILE A 155 -0.89 12.39 -12.78
C ILE A 155 -1.29 13.86 -12.89
N TYR A 156 -0.81 14.67 -11.95
CA TYR A 156 -1.28 16.04 -11.76
C TYR A 156 -0.13 17.04 -11.74
N ASN A 157 -0.28 18.14 -12.47
CA ASN A 157 0.65 19.26 -12.41
C ASN A 157 0.18 20.30 -11.37
N PHE A 158 0.90 20.41 -10.26
CA PHE A 158 0.52 21.32 -9.17
C PHE A 158 0.87 22.79 -9.45
N ARG A 159 1.72 23.07 -10.43
CA ARG A 159 2.06 24.43 -10.84
C ARG A 159 0.99 25.01 -11.77
N THR A 160 0.53 24.23 -12.73
CA THR A 160 -0.50 24.66 -13.71
C THR A 160 -1.92 24.28 -13.30
N GLU A 161 -2.08 23.53 -12.19
CA GLU A 161 -3.35 23.02 -11.69
C GLU A 161 -4.11 22.15 -12.70
N GLU A 162 -3.37 21.35 -13.47
CA GLU A 162 -3.91 20.54 -14.56
C GLU A 162 -3.83 19.04 -14.26
N ASN A 163 -4.92 18.32 -14.53
CA ASN A 163 -5.00 16.86 -14.48
C ASN A 163 -4.63 16.25 -15.85
N TYR A 164 -3.43 15.69 -15.96
CA TYR A 164 -2.96 15.07 -17.21
C TYR A 164 -3.63 13.72 -17.49
N GLY A 165 -4.02 13.01 -16.43
CA GLY A 165 -4.81 11.80 -16.52
C GLY A 165 -5.09 11.22 -15.14
N SER A 166 -6.23 10.56 -14.99
CA SER A 166 -6.67 10.04 -13.71
C SER A 166 -7.55 8.81 -13.84
N THR A 167 -7.60 8.01 -12.78
CA THR A 167 -8.58 6.94 -12.61
C THR A 167 -9.36 7.16 -11.31
N VAL A 168 -10.64 6.76 -11.32
CA VAL A 168 -11.51 6.78 -10.15
C VAL A 168 -11.33 5.46 -9.40
N ILE A 169 -11.16 5.55 -8.09
CA ILE A 169 -11.12 4.39 -7.20
C ILE A 169 -12.58 4.02 -6.86
N PRO A 170 -13.07 2.82 -7.21
CA PRO A 170 -14.41 2.42 -6.84
C PRO A 170 -14.55 2.21 -5.33
N ASP A 171 -15.70 2.56 -4.79
CA ASP A 171 -16.02 2.29 -3.39
C ASP A 171 -16.03 0.78 -3.10
N ARG A 172 -15.55 0.39 -1.91
CA ARG A 172 -15.70 -0.96 -1.32
C ARG A 172 -15.10 -2.09 -2.16
N LEU A 173 -13.84 -1.93 -2.56
CA LEU A 173 -13.08 -3.00 -3.20
C LEU A 173 -12.85 -4.17 -2.21
N ASN A 174 -13.09 -5.41 -2.65
CA ASN A 174 -12.72 -6.61 -1.88
C ASN A 174 -11.26 -6.98 -2.16
N ILE A 175 -10.34 -6.17 -1.62
CA ILE A 175 -8.88 -6.27 -1.82
C ILE A 175 -8.17 -6.79 -0.57
N PRO A 176 -7.00 -7.45 -0.70
CA PRO A 176 -6.25 -7.95 0.45
C PRO A 176 -5.79 -6.83 1.37
N PRO A 177 -5.63 -7.09 2.68
CA PRO A 177 -4.88 -6.18 3.55
C PRO A 177 -3.41 -6.15 3.12
N SER A 178 -2.78 -4.98 3.20
CA SER A 178 -1.34 -4.85 2.97
C SER A 178 -0.54 -5.52 4.10
N LEU A 179 0.54 -6.22 3.73
CA LEU A 179 1.50 -6.80 4.69
C LEU A 179 2.57 -5.79 5.14
N ILE A 180 2.48 -4.56 4.67
CA ILE A 180 3.40 -3.49 5.03
C ILE A 180 3.09 -3.04 6.46
N HIS A 181 4.07 -3.18 7.35
CA HIS A 181 3.98 -2.63 8.70
C HIS A 181 4.34 -1.15 8.71
N ILE A 182 3.55 -0.36 9.44
CA ILE A 182 3.79 1.07 9.67
C ILE A 182 4.38 1.21 11.07
N ILE A 183 5.50 1.92 11.19
CA ILE A 183 6.08 2.25 12.48
C ILE A 183 5.84 3.74 12.72
N GLU A 184 4.97 4.03 13.69
CA GLU A 184 4.70 5.38 14.19
C GLU A 184 5.89 5.88 15.02
N LYS A 185 6.98 6.27 14.34
CA LYS A 185 8.04 7.03 15.00
C LYS A 185 7.76 8.51 14.75
N GLU A 186 7.20 9.20 15.73
CA GLU A 186 7.13 10.66 15.72
C GLU A 186 8.50 11.24 16.10
N SER A 187 8.94 12.26 15.36
CA SER A 187 10.13 13.02 15.71
C SER A 187 9.74 14.10 16.72
N PRO A 188 10.52 14.34 17.79
CA PRO A 188 10.26 15.44 18.70
C PRO A 188 10.60 16.81 18.08
N LEU A 189 11.28 16.84 16.93
CA LEU A 189 11.68 18.06 16.24
C LEU A 189 10.48 18.67 15.48
N PRO A 190 10.34 20.02 15.47
CA PRO A 190 9.15 20.71 14.99
C PRO A 190 9.01 20.76 13.46
N ASN A 191 10.08 20.54 12.70
CA ASN A 191 10.02 20.52 11.22
C ASN A 191 10.29 19.12 10.70
N CYS A 192 9.68 18.80 9.56
CA CYS A 192 9.69 17.48 8.94
C CYS A 192 9.62 17.60 7.41
N GLU A 193 10.40 16.80 6.70
CA GLU A 193 10.34 16.65 5.25
C GLU A 193 10.56 15.19 4.85
N GLN A 194 9.67 14.67 3.99
CA GLN A 194 9.79 13.34 3.43
C GLN A 194 10.69 13.38 2.19
N LEU A 195 11.93 12.89 2.30
CA LEU A 195 12.91 12.90 1.21
C LEU A 195 12.73 11.72 0.25
N HIS A 196 12.22 10.61 0.76
CA HIS A 196 11.91 9.38 0.04
C HIS A 196 10.89 8.59 0.86
N ARG A 197 10.12 7.67 0.29
CA ARG A 197 9.13 6.82 1.00
C ARG A 197 9.69 6.18 2.28
N ASP A 198 10.97 5.83 2.21
CA ASP A 198 11.73 5.14 3.25
C ASP A 198 12.72 6.07 3.99
N LEU A 199 12.70 7.39 3.74
CA LEU A 199 13.63 8.38 4.33
C LEU A 199 12.92 9.68 4.70
N ARG A 200 13.07 10.10 5.95
CA ARG A 200 12.49 11.34 6.48
C ARG A 200 13.55 12.15 7.22
N LEU A 201 13.57 13.45 6.96
CA LEU A 201 14.39 14.43 7.67
C LEU A 201 13.51 15.21 8.63
N SER A 202 13.94 15.37 9.87
CA SER A 202 13.31 16.27 10.83
C SER A 202 14.35 17.22 11.40
N TRP A 203 13.98 18.47 11.67
CA TRP A 203 14.93 19.47 12.14
C TRP A 203 14.34 20.53 13.06
N GLU A 204 15.22 21.15 13.84
CA GLU A 204 14.93 22.34 14.62
C GLU A 204 16.07 23.34 14.50
N ILE A 205 15.76 24.63 14.62
CA ILE A 205 16.74 25.70 14.70
C ILE A 205 16.64 26.31 16.09
N PHE A 206 17.72 26.23 16.86
CA PHE A 206 17.77 26.77 18.22
C PHE A 206 19.02 27.64 18.39
N GLY A 207 18.83 28.96 18.36
CA GLY A 207 19.93 29.93 18.43
C GLY A 207 20.92 29.76 17.27
N PRO A 208 22.23 29.57 17.53
CA PRO A 208 23.23 29.37 16.49
C PRO A 208 23.35 27.91 16.01
N ALA A 209 22.56 26.98 16.55
CA ALA A 209 22.65 25.55 16.25
C ALA A 209 21.43 25.07 15.45
N VAL A 210 21.67 24.10 14.56
CA VAL A 210 20.62 23.34 13.86
C VAL A 210 20.80 21.88 14.21
N THR A 211 19.73 21.25 14.69
CA THR A 211 19.71 19.81 14.98
C THR A 211 18.95 19.11 13.87
N PHE A 212 19.53 18.04 13.31
CA PHE A 212 18.89 17.19 12.33
C PHE A 212 18.70 15.79 12.89
N GLU A 213 17.53 15.20 12.63
CA GLU A 213 17.27 13.77 12.76
C GLU A 213 16.96 13.20 11.37
N LEU A 214 17.80 12.29 10.90
CA LEU A 214 17.53 11.52 9.69
C LEU A 214 17.05 10.11 10.08
N SER A 215 15.81 9.79 9.72
CA SER A 215 15.21 8.49 9.98
C SER A 215 15.04 7.73 8.66
N ALA A 216 15.54 6.49 8.59
CA ALA A 216 15.38 5.60 7.46
C ALA A 216 14.76 4.27 7.92
N GLN A 217 13.88 3.69 7.12
CA GLN A 217 13.21 2.43 7.43
C GLN A 217 13.20 1.49 6.22
N MET A 218 13.87 0.34 6.34
CA MET A 218 13.91 -0.65 5.28
C MET A 218 12.77 -1.66 5.47
N GLY A 219 11.82 -1.70 4.54
CA GLY A 219 10.71 -2.65 4.54
C GLY A 219 9.45 -2.23 5.31
N THR A 220 9.39 -0.98 5.79
CA THR A 220 8.23 -0.38 6.46
C THR A 220 8.01 1.05 5.97
N LEU A 221 6.77 1.54 5.98
CA LEU A 221 6.45 2.90 5.53
C LEU A 221 6.46 3.90 6.68
N PHE A 222 6.93 5.11 6.41
CA PHE A 222 6.73 6.27 7.28
C PHE A 222 5.34 6.87 7.09
N GLU A 223 4.79 7.42 8.18
CA GLU A 223 3.72 8.40 8.11
C GLU A 223 4.27 9.69 7.46
N PRO A 224 3.63 10.19 6.38
CA PRO A 224 4.09 11.41 5.72
C PRO A 224 4.00 12.58 6.71
N CYS A 225 4.95 13.51 6.60
CA CYS A 225 4.75 14.87 7.06
C CYS A 225 3.63 15.51 6.19
#